data_AF-A0A6L2KPU9-F1
#
_entry.id   AF-A0A6L2KPU9-F1
#
_cell.length_a   1.000
_cell.length_b   1.000
_cell.length_c   1.000
_cell.angle_alpha   90.00
_cell.angle_beta   90.00
_cell.angle_gamma   90.00
#
_symmetry.space_group_name_H-M   'P 1'
#
loop_
_entity.id
_entity.type
_entity.pdbx_description
1 polymer ?
#
loop_
_entity_poly.entity_id
_entity_poly.type
_entity_poly.pdbx_seq_one_letter_code
_entity_poly.pdbx_strand_id
1 'polypeptide(L)'
;MFFADDVVFVGKWCESNIDTLTNVLDCFYRAFGLKINMSKSKIMGVHVDSSKVNQAASTLGCQILRTLFKYLGTKLGGTMHRDIAWQEVIDKVKERLSKWKMKSQSYGGRFTLLKSVLGSIPIFHMFIYKAPMRVLKELESVRRQFFNGHDPKSKKASWVKWSTVTSAKDQGGLDVASLYALNRALMLKWMWRFFANQDSLWTRVVKAIHREDGNIDIRANSHVTPDLGAMDNSEA
;
A
#
# COMPACT_ATOMS: atom_id res chain seq x y z
N MET A 1 -16.02 -9.67 4.23
CA MET A 1 -15.38 -8.43 4.78
C MET A 1 -16.39 -7.31 4.61
N PHE A 2 -16.66 -6.54 5.66
CA PHE A 2 -17.69 -5.49 5.67
C PHE A 2 -17.04 -4.15 6.01
N PHE A 3 -17.35 -3.11 5.24
CA PHE A 3 -16.94 -1.74 5.52
C PHE A 3 -18.07 -0.79 5.12
N ALA A 4 -18.74 -0.18 6.10
CA ALA A 4 -19.96 0.60 5.87
C ALA A 4 -20.97 -0.17 5.01
N ASP A 5 -21.29 0.33 3.81
CA ASP A 5 -22.17 -0.30 2.82
C ASP A 5 -21.45 -1.25 1.84
N ASP A 6 -20.12 -1.26 1.83
CA ASP A 6 -19.32 -2.12 0.96
C ASP A 6 -19.10 -3.50 1.61
N VAL A 7 -19.59 -4.55 0.94
CA VAL A 7 -19.45 -5.94 1.36
C VAL A 7 -18.70 -6.76 0.31
N VAL A 8 -17.71 -7.54 0.77
CA VAL A 8 -16.96 -8.49 -0.05
C VAL A 8 -17.17 -9.91 0.47
N PHE A 9 -17.71 -10.76 -0.40
CA PHE A 9 -17.81 -12.21 -0.19
C PHE A 9 -16.65 -12.90 -0.89
N VAL A 10 -15.98 -13.80 -0.19
CA VAL A 10 -14.88 -14.62 -0.72
C VAL A 10 -15.18 -16.07 -0.37
N GLY A 11 -15.14 -16.94 -1.37
CA GLY A 11 -15.44 -18.35 -1.21
C GLY A 11 -14.97 -19.17 -2.40
N LYS A 12 -15.07 -20.49 -2.27
CA LYS A 12 -14.79 -21.42 -3.37
C LYS A 12 -15.82 -21.23 -4.48
N TRP A 13 -15.36 -21.17 -5.72
CA TRP A 13 -16.25 -21.12 -6.88
C TRP A 13 -17.01 -22.45 -7.03
N CYS A 14 -18.31 -22.42 -6.76
CA CYS A 14 -19.22 -23.55 -6.91
C CYS A 14 -20.64 -23.00 -7.12
N GLU A 15 -21.43 -23.64 -8.00
CA GLU A 15 -22.80 -23.20 -8.30
C GLU A 15 -23.67 -23.19 -7.04
N SER A 16 -23.59 -24.23 -6.22
CA SER A 16 -24.30 -24.29 -4.93
C SER A 16 -23.98 -23.13 -3.99
N ASN A 17 -22.72 -22.65 -3.97
CA ASN A 17 -22.32 -21.50 -3.17
C ASN A 17 -22.90 -20.19 -3.73
N ILE A 18 -22.98 -20.08 -5.05
CA ILE A 18 -23.56 -18.90 -5.74
C ILE A 18 -25.07 -18.85 -5.46
N ASP A 19 -25.76 -19.98 -5.55
CA ASP A 19 -27.19 -20.08 -5.24
C ASP A 19 -27.46 -19.79 -3.77
N THR A 20 -26.65 -20.34 -2.87
CA THR A 20 -26.73 -20.06 -1.43
C THR A 20 -26.53 -18.57 -1.15
N LEU A 21 -25.54 -17.94 -1.78
CA LEU A 21 -25.32 -16.49 -1.66
C LEU A 21 -26.54 -15.71 -2.16
N THR A 22 -27.10 -16.09 -3.31
CA THR A 22 -28.31 -15.47 -3.87
C THR A 22 -29.48 -15.54 -2.89
N ASN A 23 -29.71 -16.72 -2.28
CA ASN A 23 -30.76 -16.94 -1.29
C ASN A 23 -30.53 -16.10 -0.03
N VAL A 24 -29.29 -16.03 0.47
CA VAL A 24 -28.95 -15.19 1.64
C VAL A 24 -29.24 -13.71 1.36
N LEU A 25 -28.89 -13.24 0.16
CA LEU A 25 -29.13 -11.86 -0.27
C LEU A 25 -30.63 -11.56 -0.42
N ASP A 26 -31.43 -12.52 -0.91
CA ASP A 26 -32.89 -12.39 -0.97
C ASP A 26 -33.53 -12.40 0.44
N CYS A 27 -33.09 -13.31 1.31
CA CYS A 27 -33.51 -13.33 2.71
C CYS A 27 -33.21 -12.00 3.41
N PHE A 28 -32.02 -11.44 3.18
CA PHE A 28 -31.65 -10.12 3.70
C PHE A 28 -32.60 -9.02 3.20
N TYR A 29 -32.91 -9.01 1.91
CA TYR A 29 -33.87 -8.05 1.35
C TYR A 29 -35.26 -8.20 2.00
N ARG A 30 -35.75 -9.43 2.16
CA ARG A 30 -37.06 -9.70 2.79
C ARG A 30 -37.11 -9.30 4.26
N ALA A 31 -36.02 -9.52 5.00
CA ALA A 31 -35.95 -9.23 6.44
C ALA A 31 -35.79 -7.73 6.73
N PHE A 32 -34.99 -7.02 5.94
CA PHE A 32 -34.59 -5.64 6.23
C PHE A 32 -35.18 -4.61 5.26
N GLY A 33 -35.81 -5.03 4.16
CA GLY A 33 -36.31 -4.14 3.11
C GLY A 33 -35.21 -3.44 2.30
N LEU A 34 -33.94 -3.80 2.53
CA LEU A 34 -32.78 -3.16 1.90
C LEU A 34 -32.36 -3.93 0.65
N LYS A 35 -32.56 -3.33 -0.52
CA LYS A 35 -32.24 -3.95 -1.81
C LYS A 35 -30.77 -3.73 -2.17
N ILE A 36 -30.09 -4.82 -2.53
CA ILE A 36 -28.71 -4.76 -3.00
C ILE A 36 -28.66 -4.07 -4.36
N ASN A 37 -27.71 -3.16 -4.51
CA ASN A 37 -27.51 -2.44 -5.76
C ASN A 37 -26.69 -3.30 -6.74
N MET A 38 -27.38 -4.13 -7.52
CA MET A 38 -26.73 -5.02 -8.49
C MET A 38 -25.94 -4.30 -9.59
N SER A 39 -26.24 -3.03 -9.87
CA SER A 39 -25.47 -2.21 -10.82
C SER A 39 -24.07 -1.82 -10.28
N LYS A 40 -23.92 -1.80 -8.95
CA LYS A 40 -22.65 -1.55 -8.26
C LYS A 40 -21.95 -2.85 -7.83
N SER A 41 -22.71 -3.91 -7.59
CA SER A 41 -22.19 -5.24 -7.24
C SER A 41 -21.44 -5.87 -8.41
N LYS A 42 -20.33 -6.55 -8.10
CA LYS A 42 -19.49 -7.21 -9.11
C LYS A 42 -19.00 -8.57 -8.66
N ILE A 43 -18.89 -9.51 -9.60
CA ILE A 43 -18.34 -10.86 -9.38
C ILE A 43 -17.00 -11.04 -10.10
N MET A 44 -16.06 -11.73 -9.45
CA MET A 44 -14.76 -12.08 -10.01
C MET A 44 -14.48 -13.57 -9.81
N GLY A 45 -14.15 -14.28 -10.89
CA GLY A 45 -13.59 -15.63 -10.81
C GLY A 45 -12.07 -15.57 -10.82
N VAL A 46 -11.42 -16.14 -9.80
CA VAL A 46 -9.95 -16.33 -9.79
C VAL A 46 -9.66 -17.70 -10.36
N HIS A 47 -8.96 -17.77 -11.51
CA HIS A 47 -8.67 -19.05 -12.18
C HIS A 47 -9.92 -19.81 -12.65
N VAL A 48 -10.99 -19.07 -13.01
CA VAL A 48 -12.25 -19.63 -13.52
C VAL A 48 -12.46 -19.15 -14.95
N ASP A 49 -12.95 -20.05 -15.81
CA ASP A 49 -13.30 -19.72 -17.19
C ASP A 49 -14.29 -18.55 -17.28
N SER A 50 -14.03 -17.64 -18.22
CA SER A 50 -14.85 -16.45 -18.43
C SER A 50 -16.31 -16.79 -18.74
N SER A 51 -16.59 -17.92 -19.41
CA SER A 51 -17.94 -18.42 -19.67
C SER A 51 -18.72 -18.69 -18.39
N LYS A 52 -18.10 -19.37 -17.41
CA LYS A 52 -18.70 -19.66 -16.10
C LYS A 52 -18.91 -18.40 -15.29
N VAL A 53 -17.97 -17.46 -15.34
CA VAL A 53 -18.12 -16.15 -14.67
C VAL A 53 -19.26 -15.35 -15.30
N ASN A 54 -19.40 -15.35 -16.62
CA ASN A 54 -20.51 -14.70 -17.32
C ASN A 54 -21.86 -15.31 -16.91
N GLN A 55 -21.95 -16.64 -16.83
CA GLN A 55 -23.17 -17.32 -16.40
C GLN A 55 -23.54 -16.92 -14.97
N ALA A 56 -22.59 -16.99 -14.03
CA ALA A 56 -22.82 -16.61 -12.64
C ALA A 56 -23.21 -15.13 -12.49
N ALA A 57 -22.58 -14.23 -13.27
CA ALA A 57 -22.91 -12.82 -13.29
C ALA A 57 -24.35 -12.57 -13.75
N SER A 58 -24.79 -13.27 -14.81
CA SER A 58 -26.17 -13.23 -15.29
C SER A 58 -27.16 -13.75 -14.26
N THR A 59 -26.86 -14.87 -13.58
CA THR A 59 -27.71 -15.43 -12.51
C THR A 59 -27.87 -14.46 -11.34
N LEU A 60 -26.78 -13.82 -10.92
CA LEU A 60 -26.79 -12.84 -9.83
C LEU A 60 -27.32 -11.45 -10.25
N GLY A 61 -27.45 -11.20 -11.55
CA GLY A 61 -27.79 -9.89 -12.11
C GLY A 61 -26.72 -8.81 -11.91
N CYS A 62 -25.46 -9.19 -11.67
CA CYS A 62 -24.37 -8.28 -11.32
C CYS A 62 -23.34 -8.12 -12.45
N GLN A 63 -22.48 -7.11 -12.35
CA GLN A 63 -21.44 -6.89 -13.36
C GLN A 63 -20.22 -7.79 -13.13
N ILE A 64 -19.43 -8.02 -14.18
CA ILE A 64 -18.18 -8.77 -14.04
C ILE A 64 -17.04 -7.84 -13.67
N LEU A 65 -16.31 -8.22 -12.64
CA LEU A 65 -15.10 -7.56 -12.21
C LEU A 65 -13.91 -8.12 -12.97
N ARG A 66 -13.23 -7.26 -13.73
CA ARG A 66 -11.98 -7.61 -14.41
C ARG A 66 -10.79 -7.43 -13.46
N THR A 67 -9.71 -8.17 -13.71
CA THR A 67 -8.42 -8.00 -13.04
C THR A 67 -7.95 -6.55 -13.22
N LEU A 68 -7.69 -5.84 -12.12
CA LEU A 68 -7.61 -4.36 -11.97
C LEU A 68 -8.94 -3.71 -11.57
N PHE A 69 -9.31 -3.81 -10.30
CA PHE A 69 -10.49 -3.13 -9.77
C PHE A 69 -10.16 -2.20 -8.62
N LYS A 70 -10.96 -1.14 -8.45
CA LYS A 70 -10.83 -0.22 -7.32
C LYS A 70 -11.62 -0.76 -6.13
N TYR A 71 -10.96 -0.93 -4.99
CA TYR A 71 -11.59 -1.20 -3.70
C TYR A 71 -11.07 -0.17 -2.69
N LEU A 72 -11.99 0.48 -1.97
CA LEU A 72 -11.67 1.60 -1.06
C LEU A 72 -10.73 2.66 -1.69
N GLY A 73 -10.95 2.99 -2.97
CA GLY A 73 -10.17 4.00 -3.67
C GLY A 73 -8.76 3.58 -4.13
N THR A 74 -8.38 2.32 -3.94
CA THR A 74 -7.09 1.76 -4.41
C THR A 74 -7.30 0.66 -5.46
N LYS A 75 -6.53 0.70 -6.55
CA LYS A 75 -6.54 -0.34 -7.57
C LYS A 75 -5.86 -1.62 -7.04
N LEU A 76 -6.64 -2.67 -6.88
CA LEU A 76 -6.19 -4.03 -6.56
C LEU A 76 -5.95 -4.81 -7.85
N GLY A 77 -4.90 -5.64 -7.86
CA GLY A 77 -4.52 -6.45 -9.03
C GLY A 77 -3.63 -5.73 -10.05
N GLY A 78 -3.16 -4.52 -9.74
CA GLY A 78 -2.16 -3.83 -10.55
C GLY A 78 -0.74 -4.33 -10.27
N THR A 79 0.10 -4.29 -11.30
CA THR A 79 1.51 -4.62 -11.20
C THR A 79 2.30 -3.49 -10.51
N MET A 80 2.18 -3.38 -9.19
CA MET A 80 2.75 -2.27 -8.40
C MET A 80 4.30 -2.27 -8.35
N HIS A 81 4.96 -3.25 -8.97
CA HIS A 81 6.41 -3.18 -9.24
C HIS A 81 6.76 -2.28 -10.44
N ARG A 82 5.78 -1.91 -11.28
CA ARG A 82 5.98 -1.06 -12.45
C ARG A 82 5.71 0.40 -12.10
N ASP A 83 6.52 1.30 -12.65
CA ASP A 83 6.37 2.75 -12.49
C ASP A 83 4.95 3.23 -12.86
N ILE A 84 4.39 2.70 -13.96
CA ILE A 84 3.06 3.05 -14.49
C ILE A 84 1.94 2.85 -13.46
N ALA A 85 2.05 1.83 -12.60
CA ALA A 85 1.02 1.54 -11.61
C ALA A 85 0.93 2.64 -10.52
N TRP A 86 1.99 3.40 -10.32
CA TRP A 86 2.06 4.50 -9.36
C TRP A 86 1.64 5.85 -9.94
N GLN A 87 1.39 5.94 -11.25
CA GLN A 87 1.04 7.20 -11.90
C GLN A 87 -0.19 7.85 -11.25
N GLU A 88 -1.22 7.06 -10.92
CA GLU A 88 -2.42 7.58 -10.23
C GLU A 88 -2.10 8.17 -8.84
N VAL A 89 -1.11 7.62 -8.13
CA VAL A 89 -0.66 8.16 -6.83
C VAL A 89 0.09 9.47 -7.03
N ILE A 90 0.99 9.51 -8.01
CA ILE A 90 1.76 10.70 -8.36
C ILE A 90 0.82 11.83 -8.80
N ASP A 91 -0.17 11.53 -9.65
CA ASP A 91 -1.13 12.50 -10.15
C ASP A 91 -2.01 13.03 -9.02
N LYS A 92 -2.45 12.18 -8.07
CA LYS A 92 -3.16 12.63 -6.86
C LYS A 92 -2.33 13.61 -6.03
N VAL A 93 -1.02 13.37 -5.88
CA VAL A 93 -0.12 14.29 -5.17
C VAL A 93 -0.02 15.62 -5.93
N LYS A 94 0.17 15.58 -7.25
CA LYS A 94 0.24 16.80 -8.11
C LYS A 94 -1.08 17.59 -8.11
N GLU A 95 -2.22 16.91 -8.15
CA GLU A 95 -3.55 17.53 -8.12
C GLU A 95 -3.84 18.19 -6.77
N ARG A 96 -3.42 17.56 -5.66
CA ARG A 96 -3.53 18.19 -4.34
C ARG A 96 -2.69 19.46 -4.25
N LEU A 97 -1.51 19.46 -4.87
CA LEU A 97 -0.64 20.63 -4.95
C LEU A 97 -1.21 21.75 -5.83
N SER A 98 -1.82 21.43 -6.97
CA SER A 98 -2.37 22.43 -7.89
C SER A 98 -3.53 23.22 -7.26
N LYS A 99 -4.28 22.60 -6.34
CA LYS A 99 -5.33 23.25 -5.55
C LYS A 99 -4.80 24.26 -4.53
N TRP A 100 -3.52 24.20 -4.18
CA TRP A 100 -2.92 25.13 -3.22
C TRP A 100 -2.25 26.29 -3.93
N LYS A 101 -2.64 27.53 -3.58
CA LYS A 101 -1.94 28.74 -4.02
C LYS A 101 -0.54 28.77 -3.40
N MET A 102 0.45 28.18 -4.08
CA MET A 102 1.85 28.12 -3.63
C MET A 102 2.41 29.49 -3.26
N LYS A 103 1.96 30.57 -3.92
CA LYS A 103 2.39 31.96 -3.68
C LYS A 103 1.86 32.58 -2.37
N SER A 104 0.82 32.03 -1.75
CA SER A 104 0.17 32.60 -0.55
C SER A 104 0.50 31.86 0.75
N GLN A 105 1.32 30.80 0.68
CA GLN A 105 1.63 29.95 1.83
C GLN A 105 2.99 30.33 2.41
N SER A 106 3.04 30.55 3.73
CA SER A 106 4.29 30.73 4.47
C SER A 106 5.15 29.47 4.43
N TYR A 107 6.45 29.58 4.73
CA TYR A 107 7.33 28.42 4.85
C TYR A 107 6.82 27.40 5.89
N GLY A 108 6.29 27.88 7.02
CA GLY A 108 5.65 27.04 8.03
C GLY A 108 4.40 26.32 7.50
N GLY A 109 3.53 27.02 6.76
CA GLY A 109 2.36 26.40 6.13
C GLY A 109 2.73 25.30 5.13
N ARG A 110 3.72 25.56 4.27
CA ARG A 110 4.26 24.56 3.33
C ARG A 110 4.88 23.37 4.05
N PHE A 111 5.64 23.60 5.12
CA PHE A 111 6.23 22.55 5.93
C PHE A 111 5.16 21.65 6.57
N THR A 112 4.13 22.24 7.16
CA THR A 112 3.02 21.51 7.76
C THR A 112 2.28 20.67 6.72
N LEU A 113 1.91 21.26 5.58
CA LEU A 113 1.22 20.56 4.49
C LEU A 113 2.09 19.45 3.88
N LEU A 114 3.40 19.68 3.78
CA LEU A 114 4.36 18.68 3.32
C LEU A 114 4.35 17.44 4.23
N LYS A 115 4.36 17.61 5.55
CA LYS A 115 4.35 16.47 6.50
C LYS A 115 2.97 15.82 6.59
N SER A 116 1.91 16.60 6.79
CA SER A 116 0.57 16.06 7.11
C SER A 116 -0.18 15.51 5.90
N VAL A 117 0.01 16.11 4.71
CA VAL A 117 -0.77 15.75 3.51
C VAL A 117 0.10 15.08 2.47
N LEU A 118 1.18 15.71 2.00
CA LEU A 118 2.00 15.13 0.92
C LEU A 118 2.75 13.89 1.37
N GLY A 119 3.15 13.86 2.65
CA GLY A 119 3.72 12.68 3.29
C GLY A 119 2.73 11.53 3.36
N SER A 120 1.45 11.80 3.66
CA SER A 120 0.46 10.75 3.95
C SER A 120 -0.19 10.12 2.73
N ILE A 121 -0.38 10.88 1.64
CA ILE A 121 -1.01 10.38 0.39
C ILE A 121 -0.35 9.09 -0.15
N PRO A 122 0.99 9.02 -0.34
CA PRO A 122 1.63 7.81 -0.84
C PRO A 122 1.82 6.71 0.22
N ILE A 123 1.67 7.01 1.53
CA ILE A 123 1.95 6.04 2.61
C ILE A 123 1.09 4.79 2.49
N PHE A 124 -0.19 4.91 2.14
CA PHE A 124 -1.05 3.74 1.99
C PHE A 124 -0.50 2.73 0.97
N HIS A 125 -0.06 3.23 -0.19
CA HIS A 125 0.49 2.37 -1.25
C HIS A 125 1.89 1.86 -0.87
N MET A 126 2.73 2.70 -0.27
CA MET A 126 4.06 2.31 0.23
C MET A 126 4.01 1.34 1.42
N PHE A 127 2.89 1.30 2.14
CA PHE A 127 2.69 0.34 3.22
C PHE A 127 2.42 -1.06 2.68
N ILE A 128 1.79 -1.18 1.51
CA ILE A 128 1.43 -2.46 0.90
C ILE A 128 2.52 -2.94 -0.08
N TYR A 129 3.17 -2.01 -0.78
CA TYR A 129 4.09 -2.32 -1.89
C TYR A 129 5.46 -1.66 -1.71
N LYS A 130 6.50 -2.37 -2.18
CA LYS A 130 7.82 -1.77 -2.40
C LYS A 130 7.76 -0.85 -3.62
N ALA A 131 7.91 0.45 -3.40
CA ALA A 131 7.86 1.43 -4.46
C ALA A 131 9.14 1.38 -5.33
N PRO A 132 9.03 1.48 -6.66
CA PRO A 132 10.19 1.63 -7.52
C PRO A 132 11.00 2.88 -7.17
N MET A 133 12.33 2.81 -7.31
CA MET A 133 13.22 3.94 -7.02
C MET A 133 12.87 5.19 -7.85
N ARG A 134 12.42 5.00 -9.10
CA ARG A 134 12.00 6.11 -9.98
C ARG A 134 10.80 6.85 -9.42
N VAL A 135 9.77 6.12 -8.98
CA VAL A 135 8.57 6.67 -8.33
C VAL A 135 8.93 7.44 -7.06
N LEU A 136 9.79 6.87 -6.21
CA LEU A 136 10.26 7.53 -4.99
C LEU A 136 10.98 8.84 -5.30
N LYS A 137 11.88 8.84 -6.29
CA LYS A 137 12.60 10.04 -6.74
C LYS A 137 11.65 11.10 -7.30
N GLU A 138 10.63 10.70 -8.07
CA GLU A 138 9.65 11.63 -8.61
C GLU A 138 8.80 12.26 -7.51
N LEU A 139 8.29 11.46 -6.57
CA LEU A 139 7.52 11.97 -5.42
C LEU A 139 8.36 12.91 -4.55
N GLU A 140 9.63 12.57 -4.28
CA GLU A 140 10.55 13.45 -3.56
C GLU A 140 10.84 14.76 -4.33
N SER A 141 10.97 14.69 -5.65
CA SER A 141 11.12 15.88 -6.50
C SER A 141 9.91 16.81 -6.37
N VAL A 142 8.70 16.25 -6.41
CA VAL A 142 7.45 17.01 -6.24
C VAL A 142 7.37 17.65 -4.84
N ARG A 143 7.72 16.91 -3.79
CA ARG A 143 7.80 17.42 -2.40
C ARG A 143 8.80 18.57 -2.26
N ARG A 144 9.99 18.42 -2.85
CA ARG A 144 11.05 19.44 -2.85
C ARG A 144 10.64 20.71 -3.58
N GLN A 145 10.01 20.59 -4.75
CA GLN A 145 9.54 21.73 -5.54
C GLN A 145 8.47 22.52 -4.78
N PHE A 146 7.51 21.81 -4.18
CA PHE A 146 6.47 22.43 -3.35
C PHE A 146 7.04 23.20 -2.16
N PHE A 147 7.96 22.58 -1.40
CA PHE A 147 8.56 23.22 -0.23
C PHE A 147 9.30 24.51 -0.59
N ASN A 148 10.09 24.48 -1.66
CA ASN A 148 10.81 25.65 -2.18
C ASN A 148 9.89 26.67 -2.89
N GLY A 149 8.58 26.39 -3.05
CA GLY A 149 7.63 27.28 -3.72
C GLY A 149 7.93 27.47 -5.21
N HIS A 150 8.49 26.44 -5.84
CA HIS A 150 8.76 26.47 -7.28
C HIS A 150 7.46 26.35 -8.04
N ASP A 151 7.26 27.24 -9.01
CA ASP A 151 6.21 27.04 -10.02
C ASP A 151 6.70 25.91 -10.95
N PRO A 152 5.84 24.93 -11.31
CA PRO A 152 6.19 23.84 -12.24
C PRO A 152 6.83 24.31 -13.55
N LYS A 153 6.58 25.56 -13.97
CA LYS A 153 7.15 26.16 -15.19
C LYS A 153 8.38 27.04 -14.95
N SER A 154 8.80 27.27 -13.70
CA SER A 154 9.89 28.19 -13.37
C SER A 154 11.16 27.44 -12.90
N LYS A 155 12.31 27.77 -13.50
CA LYS A 155 13.64 27.33 -13.02
C LYS A 155 14.12 28.19 -11.85
N LYS A 156 13.35 28.31 -10.78
CA LYS A 156 13.78 29.05 -9.58
C LYS A 156 14.86 28.25 -8.84
N ALA A 157 15.84 28.94 -8.26
CA ALA A 157 16.83 28.32 -7.39
C ALA A 157 16.15 27.74 -6.14
N SER A 158 16.62 26.60 -5.64
CA SER A 158 16.17 26.06 -4.35
C SER A 158 16.89 26.78 -3.22
N TRP A 159 16.13 27.45 -2.34
CA TRP A 159 16.67 28.15 -1.18
C TRP A 159 17.17 27.18 -0.09
N VAL A 160 16.56 26.00 0.00
CA VAL A 160 16.91 24.99 1.00
C VAL A 160 17.29 23.68 0.30
N LYS A 161 18.47 23.15 0.65
CA LYS A 161 18.91 21.82 0.20
C LYS A 161 17.97 20.76 0.76
N TRP A 162 17.50 19.84 -0.09
CA TRP A 162 16.55 18.81 0.33
C TRP A 162 17.12 17.88 1.41
N SER A 163 18.43 17.61 1.37
CA SER A 163 19.12 16.84 2.41
C SER A 163 18.98 17.47 3.80
N THR A 164 19.04 18.80 3.90
CA THR A 164 18.80 19.53 5.17
C THR A 164 17.36 19.38 5.64
N VAL A 165 16.39 19.42 4.72
CA VAL A 165 14.98 19.22 5.04
C VAL A 165 14.71 17.82 5.59
N THR A 166 15.37 16.79 5.04
CA THR A 166 15.20 15.40 5.46
C THR A 166 16.08 14.98 6.65
N SER A 167 17.03 15.82 7.05
CA SER A 167 17.90 15.53 8.20
C SER A 167 17.14 15.65 9.51
N ALA A 168 17.58 14.92 10.52
CA ALA A 168 16.98 14.94 11.84
C ALA A 168 17.20 16.30 12.54
N LYS A 169 16.32 16.64 13.49
CA LYS A 169 16.32 17.97 14.14
C LYS A 169 17.58 18.23 14.97
N ASP A 170 18.12 17.19 15.59
CA ASP A 170 19.39 17.17 16.31
C ASP A 170 20.58 17.52 15.41
N GLN A 171 20.49 17.19 14.12
CA GLN A 171 21.48 17.54 13.09
C GLN A 171 21.17 18.89 12.40
N GLY A 172 20.30 19.72 12.98
CA GLY A 172 19.88 21.02 12.41
C GLY A 172 18.93 20.91 11.21
N GLY A 173 18.31 19.75 10.98
CA GLY A 173 17.34 19.52 9.92
C GLY A 173 15.88 19.75 10.32
N LEU A 174 14.97 19.52 9.37
CA LEU A 174 13.52 19.71 9.57
C LEU A 174 12.75 18.41 9.84
N ASP A 175 13.44 17.27 9.93
CA ASP A 175 12.86 15.97 10.26
C ASP A 175 11.69 15.58 9.32
N VAL A 176 11.86 15.84 8.03
CA VAL A 176 10.95 15.33 7.01
C VAL A 176 11.40 13.94 6.61
N ALA A 177 10.59 12.93 6.91
CA ALA A 177 10.91 11.56 6.54
C ALA A 177 11.14 11.43 5.03
N SER A 178 12.27 10.82 4.66
CA SER A 178 12.53 10.38 3.29
C SER A 178 11.55 9.27 2.93
N LEU A 179 10.90 9.37 1.77
CA LEU A 179 9.99 8.33 1.28
C LEU A 179 10.71 7.01 1.04
N TYR A 180 11.99 7.05 0.68
CA TYR A 180 12.82 5.85 0.52
C TYR A 180 13.01 5.12 1.85
N ALA A 181 13.44 5.85 2.89
CA ALA A 181 13.61 5.28 4.22
C ALA A 181 12.26 4.79 4.78
N LEU A 182 11.20 5.57 4.60
CA LEU A 182 9.86 5.24 5.06
C LEU A 182 9.31 3.97 4.38
N ASN A 183 9.41 3.84 3.06
CA ASN A 183 8.96 2.63 2.36
C ASN A 183 9.73 1.39 2.86
N ARG A 184 11.05 1.47 3.04
CA ARG A 184 11.83 0.37 3.61
C ARG A 184 11.42 0.03 5.03
N ALA A 185 11.22 1.03 5.89
CA ALA A 185 10.77 0.83 7.26
C ALA A 185 9.38 0.16 7.31
N LEU A 186 8.46 0.55 6.44
CA LEU A 186 7.14 -0.08 6.34
C LEU A 186 7.24 -1.54 5.85
N MET A 187 8.12 -1.84 4.89
CA MET A 187 8.38 -3.22 4.47
C MET A 187 8.98 -4.06 5.59
N LEU A 188 9.94 -3.52 6.34
CA LEU A 188 10.55 -4.18 7.50
C LEU A 188 9.53 -4.43 8.61
N LYS A 189 8.61 -3.49 8.85
CA LYS A 189 7.50 -3.65 9.79
C LYS A 189 6.63 -4.86 9.42
N TRP A 190 6.37 -5.08 8.14
CA TRP A 190 5.64 -6.27 7.67
C TRP A 190 6.44 -7.55 7.84
N MET A 191 7.73 -7.54 7.52
CA MET A 191 8.62 -8.67 7.77
C MET A 191 8.63 -9.04 9.26
N TRP A 192 8.80 -8.06 10.14
CA TRP A 192 8.76 -8.29 11.58
C TRP A 192 7.42 -8.87 12.03
N ARG A 193 6.29 -8.33 11.55
CA ARG A 193 4.95 -8.90 11.83
C ARG A 193 4.79 -10.34 11.37
N PHE A 194 5.40 -10.70 10.24
CA PHE A 194 5.36 -12.06 9.72
C PHE A 194 6.08 -13.04 10.65
N PHE A 195 7.25 -12.65 11.18
CA PHE A 195 8.02 -13.47 12.11
C PHE A 195 7.42 -13.50 13.52
N ALA A 196 6.88 -12.37 13.99
CA ALA A 196 6.30 -12.25 15.32
C ALA A 196 4.94 -12.98 15.45
N ASN A 197 4.08 -12.92 14.42
CA ASN A 197 2.72 -13.46 14.47
C ASN A 197 2.53 -14.65 13.53
N GLN A 198 3.18 -15.77 13.88
CA GLN A 198 3.23 -16.97 13.04
C GLN A 198 1.88 -17.69 12.86
N ASP A 199 0.97 -17.55 13.82
CA ASP A 199 -0.32 -18.28 13.85
C ASP A 199 -1.47 -17.52 13.19
N SER A 200 -1.24 -16.27 12.78
CA SER A 200 -2.26 -15.48 12.11
C SER A 200 -2.60 -16.03 10.72
N LEU A 201 -3.86 -15.93 10.31
CA LEU A 201 -4.37 -16.49 9.05
C LEU A 201 -3.57 -16.00 7.83
N TRP A 202 -3.23 -14.71 7.77
CA TRP A 202 -2.47 -14.16 6.64
C TRP A 202 -1.05 -14.74 6.58
N THR A 203 -0.38 -14.92 7.73
CA THR A 203 0.94 -15.57 7.79
C THR A 203 0.87 -17.01 7.29
N ARG A 204 -0.16 -17.76 7.68
CA ARG A 204 -0.41 -19.12 7.19
C ARG A 204 -0.63 -19.16 5.67
N VAL A 205 -1.42 -18.24 5.13
CA VAL A 205 -1.66 -18.12 3.69
C VAL A 205 -0.38 -17.79 2.92
N VAL A 206 0.40 -16.80 3.38
CA VAL A 206 1.68 -16.42 2.76
C VAL A 206 2.67 -17.59 2.83
N LYS A 207 2.75 -18.29 3.97
CA LYS A 207 3.54 -19.51 4.11
C LYS A 207 3.07 -20.58 3.11
N ALA A 208 1.77 -20.85 2.97
CA ALA A 208 1.26 -21.85 2.04
C ALA A 208 1.60 -21.52 0.58
N ILE A 209 1.40 -20.27 0.15
CA ILE A 209 1.68 -19.82 -1.23
C ILE A 209 3.17 -19.93 -1.58
N HIS A 210 4.06 -19.63 -0.62
CA HIS A 210 5.50 -19.55 -0.89
C HIS A 210 6.31 -20.76 -0.41
N ARG A 211 5.72 -21.69 0.36
CA ARG A 211 6.44 -22.89 0.84
C ARG A 211 6.45 -24.06 -0.13
N GLU A 212 5.61 -24.08 -1.16
CA GLU A 212 5.67 -25.16 -2.16
C GLU A 212 6.84 -25.00 -3.16
N ASP A 213 7.40 -23.80 -3.37
CA ASP A 213 8.44 -23.56 -4.39
C ASP A 213 9.70 -22.80 -3.92
N GLY A 214 10.13 -23.01 -2.68
CA GLY A 214 11.49 -22.65 -2.28
C GLY A 214 11.62 -21.92 -0.96
N ASN A 215 12.46 -22.53 -0.13
CA ASN A 215 13.03 -22.04 1.12
C ASN A 215 13.18 -20.49 1.16
N ILE A 216 12.28 -19.78 1.84
CA ILE A 216 12.58 -18.43 2.34
C ILE A 216 13.48 -18.65 3.57
N ASP A 217 14.72 -19.04 3.32
CA ASP A 217 15.75 -19.13 4.35
C ASP A 217 16.24 -17.71 4.64
N ILE A 218 15.46 -17.00 5.47
CA ILE A 218 15.96 -15.85 6.20
C ILE A 218 16.27 -16.36 7.61
N ARG A 219 17.16 -17.35 7.72
CA ARG A 219 17.86 -17.59 8.98
C ARG A 219 18.74 -16.37 9.23
N ALA A 220 18.25 -15.55 10.14
CA ALA A 220 19.05 -14.54 10.82
C ALA A 220 20.35 -15.20 11.29
N ASN A 221 21.48 -14.67 10.82
CA ASN A 221 22.79 -14.90 11.43
C ASN A 221 22.68 -14.58 12.93
N SER A 222 22.47 -15.63 13.72
CA SER A 222 22.44 -15.62 15.17
C SER A 222 23.58 -16.50 15.67
N HIS A 223 24.79 -16.26 15.16
CA HIS A 223 26.02 -16.72 15.77
C HIS A 223 27.13 -15.69 15.49
N VAL A 224 27.08 -14.59 16.22
CA VAL A 224 28.29 -13.87 16.64
C VAL A 224 28.09 -13.57 18.13
N THR A 225 28.35 -14.58 18.95
CA THR A 225 28.77 -14.34 20.33
C THR A 225 30.26 -13.96 20.28
N PRO A 226 30.69 -12.82 20.84
CA PRO A 226 32.10 -12.54 20.99
C PRO A 226 32.66 -13.51 22.03
N ASP A 227 33.65 -14.29 21.61
CA ASP A 227 34.43 -15.17 22.45
C ASP A 227 35.21 -14.30 23.47
N LEU A 228 34.79 -14.34 24.73
CA LEU A 228 35.55 -13.82 25.86
C LEU A 228 36.66 -14.83 26.14
N GLY A 229 37.76 -14.69 25.39
CA GLY A 229 38.99 -15.42 25.61
C GLY A 229 39.50 -15.17 27.02
N ALA A 230 39.52 -16.26 27.80
CA ALA A 230 40.18 -16.35 29.09
C ALA A 230 41.65 -15.96 28.95
N MET A 231 42.04 -14.90 29.65
CA MET A 231 43.43 -14.74 30.09
C MET A 231 43.63 -15.67 31.27
N ASP A 232 44.32 -16.78 31.06
CA ASP A 232 44.97 -17.51 32.12
C ASP A 232 46.49 -17.39 31.95
N ASN A 233 47.14 -17.10 33.07
CA ASN A 233 48.58 -16.94 33.23
C ASN A 233 49.21 -18.33 33.42
N SER A 234 50.32 -18.63 32.75
CA SER A 234 51.54 -19.16 33.40
C SER A 234 52.65 -19.54 32.40
N GLU A 235 53.82 -18.96 32.69
CA GLU A 235 55.16 -19.58 32.67
C GLU A 235 55.66 -20.31 31.41
N ALA A 236 56.56 -19.63 30.68
CA ALA A 236 58.01 -19.90 30.70
C ALA A 236 58.78 -18.74 30.04
#